data_AF-A0A9P8TW18-F1
#
_entry.id   AF-A0A9P8TW18-F1
#
_cell.length_a   1.000
_cell.length_b   1.000
_cell.length_c   1.000
_cell.angle_alpha   90.00
_cell.angle_beta   90.00
_cell.angle_gamma   90.00
#
_symmetry.space_group_name_H-M   'P 1'
#
loop_
_entity.id
_entity.type
_entity.pdbx_description
1 polymer ?
#
loop_
_entity_poly.entity_id
_entity_poly.type
_entity_poly.pdbx_seq_one_letter_code
_entity_poly.pdbx_strand_id
1 'polypeptide(L)'
;MAAPFSLTQSILVSDPVAYKSATQSPFLARASQGRVSKDVLGQWLANDRLYIHAYIRGAGRLLSFLRLPEAVSVPRDEAAGREESASTGLLHWVVDALVNIRREEDFFVRTAARYGLDVNLPAGVDGRVAPGAKLEGLCRFEVLFDGISPGGRLPWLEAAVVFWATEKCYLDAWSGAAARLSTADGASQGDADTDADGGALRREFVPNWSSGEFAQFVDRLGEIIDSAARREVRLRQAEGEAVKVELLDRALAKWQQVLAAEEAFWPAMEARP
;
A
#
# COMPACT_ATOMS: atom_id res chain seq x y z
N MET A 1 13.10 19.07 23.42
CA MET A 1 12.23 17.93 23.79
C MET A 1 12.43 16.85 22.73
N ALA A 2 12.67 15.60 23.13
CA ALA A 2 12.80 14.50 22.16
C ALA A 2 11.45 14.26 21.45
N ALA A 3 11.49 13.94 20.16
CA ALA A 3 10.28 13.60 19.41
C ALA A 3 9.62 12.34 20.03
N PRO A 4 8.28 12.27 20.06
CA PRO A 4 7.58 11.08 20.55
C PRO A 4 7.91 9.87 19.66
N PHE A 5 7.89 8.67 20.24
CA PHE A 5 8.11 7.43 19.50
C PHE A 5 7.09 7.27 18.35
N SER A 6 7.61 6.91 17.17
CA SER A 6 6.84 6.53 15.98
C SER A 6 7.37 5.18 15.51
N LEU A 7 6.49 4.18 15.49
CA LEU A 7 6.82 2.84 15.03
C LEU A 7 6.96 2.83 13.52
N THR A 8 6.04 3.49 12.82
CA THR A 8 6.04 3.60 11.36
C THR A 8 7.27 4.33 10.81
N GLN A 9 7.67 5.44 11.43
CA GLN A 9 8.91 6.12 11.07
C GLN A 9 10.14 5.25 11.34
N SER A 10 10.13 4.48 12.45
CA SER A 10 11.26 3.61 12.80
C SER A 10 11.47 2.49 11.79
N ILE A 11 10.39 1.87 11.29
CA ILE A 11 10.49 0.86 10.24
C ILE A 11 10.78 1.47 8.87
N LEU A 12 10.24 2.65 8.55
CA LEU A 12 10.48 3.31 7.26
C LEU A 12 11.97 3.58 7.01
N VAL A 13 12.69 4.01 8.05
CA VAL A 13 14.13 4.34 7.95
C VAL A 13 15.05 3.15 8.20
N SER A 14 14.51 1.95 8.50
CA SER A 14 15.32 0.81 8.92
C SER A 14 16.12 0.19 7.77
N ASP A 15 15.58 0.23 6.55
CA ASP A 15 16.19 -0.33 5.35
C ASP A 15 15.96 0.59 4.13
N PRO A 16 16.74 1.69 4.04
CA PRO A 16 16.57 2.66 2.97
C PRO A 16 16.94 2.09 1.58
N VAL A 17 17.77 1.04 1.53
CA VAL A 17 18.19 0.43 0.26
C VAL A 17 17.05 -0.41 -0.30
N ALA A 18 16.49 -1.33 0.49
CA ALA A 18 15.35 -2.13 0.05
C ALA A 18 14.12 -1.24 -0.21
N TYR A 19 13.90 -0.19 0.61
CA TYR A 19 12.82 0.77 0.36
C TYR A 19 12.97 1.49 -0.98
N LYS A 20 14.19 1.88 -1.34
CA LYS A 20 14.47 2.47 -2.64
C LYS A 20 14.18 1.49 -3.78
N SER A 21 14.61 0.23 -3.67
CA SER A 21 14.31 -0.78 -4.70
C SER A 21 12.82 -1.02 -4.88
N ALA A 22 12.06 -1.06 -3.78
CA ALA A 22 10.61 -1.22 -3.78
C ALA A 22 9.86 -0.02 -4.40
N THR A 23 10.42 1.20 -4.34
CA THR A 23 9.72 2.44 -4.75
C THR A 23 10.32 3.13 -5.96
N GLN A 24 11.46 2.67 -6.47
CA GLN A 24 12.18 3.30 -7.58
C GLN A 24 12.64 2.26 -8.60
N SER A 25 11.67 1.67 -9.32
CA SER A 25 11.93 0.72 -10.39
C SER A 25 12.17 1.41 -11.75
N PRO A 26 12.85 0.73 -12.69
CA PRO A 26 12.93 1.17 -14.08
C PRO A 26 11.54 1.36 -14.72
N PHE A 27 10.56 0.55 -14.34
CA PHE A 27 9.17 0.70 -14.78
C PHE A 27 8.61 2.08 -14.43
N LEU A 28 8.73 2.53 -13.17
CA LEU A 28 8.25 3.84 -12.73
C LEU A 28 8.95 5.01 -13.46
N ALA A 29 10.24 4.87 -13.76
CA ALA A 29 10.98 5.86 -14.54
C ALA A 29 10.52 5.91 -16.00
N ARG A 30 10.17 4.76 -16.61
CA ARG A 30 9.62 4.71 -17.98
C ARG A 30 8.17 5.19 -18.02
N ALA A 31 7.40 4.93 -16.97
CA ALA A 31 6.04 5.42 -16.81
C ALA A 31 5.99 6.95 -16.86
N SER A 32 6.88 7.63 -16.13
CA SER A 32 6.97 9.09 -16.19
C SER A 32 7.46 9.62 -17.55
N GLN A 33 8.05 8.77 -18.39
CA GLN A 33 8.54 9.15 -19.72
C GLN A 33 7.57 8.79 -20.85
N GLY A 34 6.43 8.17 -20.56
CA GLY A 34 5.50 7.71 -21.60
C GLY A 34 6.02 6.52 -22.42
N ARG A 35 6.97 5.75 -21.86
CA ARG A 35 7.72 4.69 -22.58
C ARG A 35 7.34 3.26 -22.19
N VAL A 36 6.27 3.10 -21.42
CA VAL A 36 5.72 1.78 -21.11
C VAL A 36 4.75 1.40 -22.23
N SER A 37 4.96 0.25 -22.87
CA SER A 37 4.04 -0.22 -23.91
C SER A 37 2.72 -0.69 -23.32
N LYS A 38 1.67 -0.73 -24.14
CA LYS A 38 0.36 -1.29 -23.76
C LYS A 38 0.46 -2.71 -23.20
N ASP A 39 1.31 -3.56 -23.78
CA ASP A 39 1.46 -4.95 -23.34
C ASP A 39 2.06 -5.03 -21.93
N VAL A 40 3.11 -4.24 -21.66
CA VAL A 40 3.76 -4.21 -20.34
C VAL A 40 2.82 -3.61 -19.29
N LEU A 41 2.13 -2.51 -19.64
CA LEU A 41 1.16 -1.88 -18.75
C LEU A 41 -0.03 -2.80 -18.48
N GLY A 42 -0.57 -3.45 -19.51
CA GLY A 42 -1.69 -4.39 -19.40
C GLY A 42 -1.34 -5.59 -18.52
N GLN A 43 -0.19 -6.22 -18.75
CA GLN A 43 0.31 -7.31 -17.90
C GLN A 43 0.46 -6.89 -16.44
N TRP A 44 1.00 -5.69 -16.16
CA TRP A 44 1.13 -5.18 -14.81
C TRP A 44 -0.24 -4.92 -14.17
N LEU A 45 -1.14 -4.21 -14.85
CA LEU A 45 -2.52 -3.96 -14.39
C LEU A 45 -3.31 -5.24 -14.15
N ALA A 46 -3.08 -6.28 -14.96
CA ALA A 46 -3.73 -7.58 -14.77
C ALA A 46 -3.30 -8.23 -13.44
N ASN A 47 -2.03 -8.08 -13.05
CA ASN A 47 -1.53 -8.52 -11.75
C ASN A 47 -2.06 -7.64 -10.63
N ASP A 48 -2.06 -6.32 -10.81
CA ASP A 48 -2.55 -5.35 -9.83
C ASP A 48 -4.04 -5.54 -9.54
N ARG A 49 -4.83 -5.90 -10.54
CA ARG A 49 -6.23 -6.29 -10.37
C ARG A 49 -6.41 -7.54 -9.51
N LEU A 50 -5.55 -8.56 -9.67
CA LEU A 50 -5.60 -9.75 -8.80
C LEU A 50 -5.05 -9.47 -7.40
N TYR A 51 -4.11 -8.54 -7.28
CA TYR A 51 -3.63 -8.03 -6.00
C TYR A 51 -4.80 -7.45 -5.19
N ILE A 52 -5.70 -6.68 -5.81
CA ILE A 52 -6.93 -6.16 -5.17
C ILE A 52 -7.76 -7.29 -4.55
N HIS A 53 -7.85 -8.45 -5.21
CA HIS A 53 -8.60 -9.59 -4.67
C HIS A 53 -7.92 -10.18 -3.44
N ALA A 54 -6.58 -10.23 -3.43
CA ALA A 54 -5.81 -10.64 -2.25
C ALA A 54 -5.97 -9.63 -1.10
N TYR A 55 -5.91 -8.34 -1.40
CA TYR A 55 -6.14 -7.24 -0.46
C TYR A 55 -7.50 -7.37 0.24
N ILE A 56 -8.58 -7.57 -0.53
CA ILE A 56 -9.95 -7.74 0.00
C ILE A 56 -10.02 -8.96 0.94
N ARG A 57 -9.39 -10.09 0.58
CA ARG A 57 -9.32 -11.26 1.47
C ARG A 57 -8.57 -10.93 2.75
N GLY A 58 -7.40 -10.28 2.65
CA GLY A 58 -6.62 -9.86 3.80
C GLY A 58 -7.40 -8.94 4.75
N ALA A 59 -8.16 -7.99 4.21
CA ALA A 59 -9.02 -7.09 4.97
C ALA A 59 -10.13 -7.88 5.70
N GLY A 60 -10.78 -8.82 5.02
CA GLY A 60 -11.76 -9.72 5.63
C GLY A 60 -11.17 -10.54 6.78
N ARG A 61 -9.93 -11.02 6.65
CA ARG A 61 -9.23 -11.73 7.74
C ARG A 61 -8.96 -10.82 8.92
N LEU A 62 -8.43 -9.61 8.71
CA LEU A 62 -8.23 -8.63 9.77
C LEU A 62 -9.54 -8.35 10.52
N LEU A 63 -10.63 -8.08 9.79
CA LEU A 63 -11.94 -7.83 10.38
C LEU A 63 -12.45 -9.01 11.22
N SER A 64 -12.14 -10.24 10.83
CA SER A 64 -12.61 -11.44 11.54
C SER A 64 -12.08 -11.58 12.97
N PHE A 65 -10.96 -10.94 13.32
CA PHE A 65 -10.40 -10.98 14.67
C PHE A 65 -10.20 -9.59 15.30
N LEU A 66 -10.59 -8.51 14.61
CA LEU A 66 -10.52 -7.15 15.12
C LEU A 66 -11.51 -6.98 16.28
N ARG A 67 -11.00 -6.87 17.50
CA ARG A 67 -11.81 -6.66 18.69
C ARG A 67 -12.18 -5.20 18.84
N LEU A 68 -13.49 -4.92 18.81
CA LEU A 68 -14.03 -3.58 19.03
C LEU A 68 -14.35 -3.37 20.52
N PRO A 69 -14.40 -2.12 21.00
CA PRO A 69 -14.83 -1.84 22.37
C PRO A 69 -16.24 -2.38 22.63
N GLU A 70 -16.39 -3.19 23.67
CA GLU A 70 -17.69 -3.72 24.09
C GLU A 70 -18.49 -2.72 24.94
N ALA A 71 -17.81 -1.76 25.56
CA ALA A 71 -18.40 -0.74 26.41
C ALA A 71 -18.28 0.65 25.77
N VAL A 72 -19.35 1.43 25.88
CA VAL A 72 -19.34 2.85 25.49
C VAL A 72 -18.72 3.65 26.63
N SER A 73 -17.62 4.34 26.35
CA SER A 73 -17.08 5.37 27.25
C SER A 73 -17.98 6.60 27.20
N VAL A 74 -18.60 6.94 28.33
CA VAL A 74 -19.34 8.21 28.49
C VAL A 74 -18.29 9.34 28.53
N PRO A 75 -18.38 10.36 27.65
CA PRO A 75 -17.49 11.51 27.70
C PRO A 75 -17.51 12.16 29.09
N ARG A 76 -16.34 12.43 29.67
CA ARG A 76 -16.24 13.11 30.99
C ARG A 76 -16.58 14.59 30.92
N ASP A 77 -16.47 15.19 29.74
CA ASP A 77 -16.81 16.58 29.42
C ASP A 77 -17.38 16.64 28.00
N GLU A 78 -18.37 17.50 27.74
CA GLU A 78 -18.91 17.72 26.37
C GLU A 78 -17.84 18.25 25.40
N ALA A 79 -16.82 18.93 25.92
CA ALA A 79 -15.68 19.44 25.15
C ALA A 79 -14.56 18.39 24.94
N ALA A 80 -14.51 17.35 25.78
CA ALA A 80 -13.59 16.24 25.59
C ALA A 80 -14.23 15.23 24.64
N GLY A 81 -13.96 15.38 23.34
CA GLY A 81 -14.41 14.42 22.32
C GLY A 81 -14.12 12.97 22.73
N ARG A 82 -14.95 12.03 22.28
CA ARG A 82 -14.73 10.60 22.57
C ARG A 82 -13.33 10.21 22.08
N GLU A 83 -12.47 9.76 22.99
CA GLU A 83 -11.19 9.15 22.60
C GLU A 83 -11.52 7.85 21.85
N GLU A 84 -11.40 7.88 20.53
CA GLU A 84 -11.66 6.74 19.68
C GLU A 84 -10.57 5.67 19.91
N SER A 85 -10.99 4.42 20.12
CA SER A 85 -10.02 3.34 20.27
C SER A 85 -9.31 3.09 18.94
N ALA A 86 -8.02 2.73 18.99
CA ALA A 86 -7.25 2.40 17.78
C ALA A 86 -7.93 1.32 16.92
N SER A 87 -8.62 0.36 17.55
CA SER A 87 -9.39 -0.66 16.84
C SER A 87 -10.62 -0.12 16.11
N THR A 88 -11.27 0.93 16.64
CA THR A 88 -12.39 1.60 15.94
C THR A 88 -11.86 2.45 14.79
N GLY A 89 -10.76 3.19 15.00
CA GLY A 89 -10.09 3.94 13.94
C GLY A 89 -9.62 3.02 12.80
N LEU A 90 -9.07 1.85 13.15
CA LEU A 90 -8.66 0.83 12.18
C LEU A 90 -9.87 0.24 11.44
N LEU A 91 -11.00 -0.01 12.11
CA LEU A 91 -12.23 -0.44 11.45
C LEU A 91 -12.67 0.57 10.39
N HIS A 92 -12.74 1.86 10.75
CA HIS A 92 -13.11 2.92 9.81
C HIS A 92 -12.15 2.97 8.62
N TRP A 93 -10.84 2.90 8.88
CA TRP A 93 -9.83 2.87 7.82
C TRP A 93 -10.00 1.66 6.89
N VAL A 94 -10.22 0.45 7.42
CA VAL A 94 -10.41 -0.76 6.59
C VAL A 94 -11.70 -0.68 5.75
N VAL A 95 -12.77 -0.10 6.28
CA VAL A 95 -14.00 0.13 5.51
C VAL A 95 -13.75 1.09 4.36
N ASP A 96 -13.10 2.23 4.63
CA ASP A 96 -12.71 3.20 3.60
C ASP A 96 -11.80 2.54 2.54
N ALA A 97 -10.83 1.72 2.97
CA ALA A 97 -9.92 0.97 2.11
C ALA A 97 -10.68 0.02 1.16
N LEU A 98 -11.65 -0.74 1.68
CA LEU A 98 -12.47 -1.65 0.88
C LEU A 98 -13.34 -0.91 -0.14
N VAL A 99 -13.88 0.26 0.22
CA VAL A 99 -14.64 1.10 -0.70
C VAL A 99 -13.72 1.65 -1.80
N ASN A 100 -12.53 2.14 -1.43
CA ASN A 100 -11.56 2.71 -2.36
C ASN A 100 -11.05 1.65 -3.33
N ILE A 101 -10.60 0.49 -2.85
CA ILE A 101 -10.04 -0.56 -3.71
C ILE A 101 -11.08 -1.14 -4.68
N ARG A 102 -12.37 -1.13 -4.31
CA ARG A 102 -13.48 -1.50 -5.20
C ARG A 102 -13.68 -0.50 -6.33
N ARG A 103 -13.61 0.80 -6.01
CA ARG A 103 -13.67 1.87 -7.02
C ARG A 103 -12.46 1.83 -7.93
N GLU A 104 -11.30 1.51 -7.36
CA GLU A 104 -10.03 1.37 -8.07
C GLU A 104 -10.09 0.25 -9.11
N GLU A 105 -10.60 -0.94 -8.76
CA GLU A 105 -10.77 -2.02 -9.74
C GLU A 105 -11.70 -1.63 -10.90
N ASP A 106 -12.81 -0.94 -10.61
CA ASP A 106 -13.73 -0.46 -11.65
C ASP A 106 -13.09 0.64 -12.52
N PHE A 107 -12.25 1.49 -11.92
CA PHE A 107 -11.43 2.46 -12.65
C PHE A 107 -10.44 1.76 -13.57
N PHE A 108 -9.75 0.70 -13.13
CA PHE A 108 -8.79 -0.06 -13.94
C PHE A 108 -9.46 -0.62 -15.19
N VAL A 109 -10.59 -1.32 -15.02
CA VAL A 109 -11.27 -1.98 -16.13
C VAL A 109 -11.78 -0.96 -17.15
N ARG A 110 -12.33 0.18 -16.69
CA ARG A 110 -12.82 1.23 -17.59
C ARG A 110 -11.69 1.95 -18.32
N THR A 111 -10.61 2.27 -17.64
CA THR A 111 -9.43 2.92 -18.24
C THR A 111 -8.76 1.96 -19.21
N ALA A 112 -8.59 0.69 -18.86
CA ALA A 112 -8.07 -0.33 -19.76
C ALA A 112 -8.89 -0.43 -21.06
N ALA A 113 -10.22 -0.47 -20.96
CA ALA A 113 -11.09 -0.48 -22.14
C ALA A 113 -10.93 0.78 -23.00
N ARG A 114 -10.80 1.96 -22.39
CA ARG A 114 -10.61 3.24 -23.09
C ARG A 114 -9.30 3.29 -23.88
N TYR A 115 -8.22 2.77 -23.30
CA TYR A 115 -6.88 2.83 -23.89
C TYR A 115 -6.51 1.56 -24.69
N GLY A 116 -7.38 0.54 -24.70
CA GLY A 116 -7.13 -0.73 -25.39
C GLY A 116 -6.03 -1.56 -24.72
N LEU A 117 -6.04 -1.63 -23.39
CA LEU A 117 -5.14 -2.44 -22.58
C LEU A 117 -5.81 -3.78 -22.24
N ASP A 118 -5.10 -4.89 -22.40
CA ASP A 118 -5.57 -6.18 -21.87
C ASP A 118 -5.15 -6.32 -20.40
N VAL A 119 -6.13 -6.47 -19.51
CA VAL A 119 -5.94 -6.57 -18.05
C VAL A 119 -6.31 -7.95 -17.52
N ASN A 120 -6.15 -8.98 -18.36
CA ASN A 120 -6.32 -10.37 -18.00
C ASN A 120 -5.03 -11.15 -18.15
N LEU A 121 -4.70 -11.91 -17.11
CA LEU A 121 -3.70 -12.96 -17.22
C LEU A 121 -4.33 -14.21 -17.83
N PRO A 122 -3.53 -15.06 -18.49
CA PRO A 122 -3.99 -16.36 -18.96
C PRO A 122 -4.61 -17.17 -17.81
N ALA A 123 -5.90 -17.48 -17.93
CA ALA A 123 -6.66 -18.26 -16.96
C ALA A 123 -7.01 -19.63 -17.51
N GLY A 124 -7.07 -20.63 -16.64
CA GLY A 124 -7.58 -21.96 -16.96
C GLY A 124 -9.09 -21.98 -17.19
N VAL A 125 -9.60 -23.15 -17.56
CA VAL A 125 -11.04 -23.39 -17.79
C VAL A 125 -11.90 -23.13 -16.55
N ASP A 126 -11.31 -23.15 -15.36
CA ASP A 126 -11.93 -22.86 -14.06
C ASP A 126 -11.89 -21.36 -13.71
N GLY A 127 -11.40 -20.51 -14.61
CA GLY A 127 -11.25 -19.07 -14.40
C GLY A 127 -10.08 -18.69 -13.48
N ARG A 128 -9.19 -19.63 -13.12
CA ARG A 128 -8.06 -19.36 -12.24
C ARG A 128 -6.77 -19.11 -13.02
N VAL A 129 -5.99 -18.16 -12.53
CA VAL A 129 -4.67 -17.85 -13.09
C VAL A 129 -3.61 -18.68 -12.37
N ALA A 130 -2.83 -19.43 -13.15
CA ALA A 130 -1.75 -20.25 -12.62
C ALA A 130 -0.62 -19.38 -12.02
N PRO A 131 0.06 -19.81 -10.94
CA PRO A 131 1.14 -19.03 -10.33
C PRO A 131 2.26 -18.61 -11.29
N GLY A 132 2.60 -19.46 -12.26
CA GLY A 132 3.65 -19.15 -13.25
C GLY A 132 3.30 -18.03 -14.25
N ALA A 133 2.04 -17.61 -14.31
CA ALA A 133 1.59 -16.48 -15.15
C ALA A 133 1.54 -15.15 -14.38
N LYS A 134 1.69 -15.20 -13.06
CA LYS A 134 1.66 -14.04 -12.16
C LYS A 134 3.07 -13.47 -11.97
N LEU A 135 3.14 -12.18 -11.69
CA LEU A 135 4.36 -11.57 -11.16
C LEU A 135 4.70 -12.18 -9.81
N GLU A 136 5.99 -12.31 -9.54
CA GLU A 136 6.47 -12.86 -8.27
C GLU A 136 5.95 -12.04 -7.08
N GLY A 137 5.93 -10.70 -7.21
CA GLY A 137 5.36 -9.80 -6.21
C GLY A 137 3.90 -10.12 -5.89
N LEU A 138 3.06 -10.41 -6.89
CA LEU A 138 1.66 -10.78 -6.67
C LEU A 138 1.54 -12.06 -5.85
N CYS A 139 2.32 -13.09 -6.18
CA CYS A 139 2.35 -14.33 -5.42
C CYS A 139 2.78 -14.09 -3.95
N ARG A 140 3.76 -13.22 -3.73
CA ARG A 140 4.22 -12.84 -2.37
C ARG A 140 3.12 -12.09 -1.60
N PHE A 141 2.40 -11.19 -2.25
CA PHE A 141 1.26 -10.50 -1.62
C PHE A 141 0.09 -11.42 -1.31
N GLU A 142 -0.24 -12.37 -2.19
CA GLU A 142 -1.25 -13.40 -1.90
C GLU A 142 -0.89 -14.17 -0.63
N VAL A 143 0.37 -14.60 -0.48
CA VAL A 143 0.86 -15.27 0.74
C VAL A 143 0.79 -14.34 1.96
N LEU A 144 1.18 -13.07 1.82
CA LEU A 144 1.12 -12.10 2.91
C LEU A 144 -0.30 -11.90 3.43
N PHE A 145 -1.25 -11.63 2.53
CA PHE A 145 -2.65 -11.39 2.89
C PHE A 145 -3.35 -12.65 3.39
N ASP A 146 -3.11 -13.81 2.75
CA ASP A 146 -3.68 -15.08 3.21
C ASP A 146 -3.06 -15.54 4.54
N GLY A 147 -1.85 -15.07 4.88
CA GLY A 147 -1.17 -15.29 6.15
C GLY A 147 -1.59 -14.37 7.30
N ILE A 148 -2.47 -13.39 7.05
CA ILE A 148 -2.98 -12.50 8.11
C ILE A 148 -3.68 -13.32 9.19
N SER A 149 -3.23 -13.11 10.42
CA SER A 149 -3.67 -13.80 11.64
C SER A 149 -3.41 -12.90 12.86
N PRO A 150 -4.12 -13.10 13.99
CA PRO A 150 -3.90 -12.31 15.19
C PRO A 150 -2.51 -12.59 15.79
N GLY A 151 -1.77 -11.52 16.08
CA GLY A 151 -0.48 -11.57 16.76
C GLY A 151 -0.59 -11.47 18.29
N GLY A 152 0.53 -11.12 18.93
CA GLY A 152 0.62 -10.90 20.37
C GLY A 152 -0.04 -9.58 20.80
N ARG A 153 0.75 -8.69 21.41
CA ARG A 153 0.29 -7.36 21.78
C ARG A 153 -0.20 -6.59 20.54
N LEU A 154 -1.33 -5.92 20.64
CA LEU A 154 -2.04 -5.36 19.47
C LEU A 154 -2.21 -6.46 18.40
N PRO A 155 -3.18 -7.39 18.56
CA PRO A 155 -3.30 -8.55 17.68
C PRO A 155 -3.43 -8.22 16.19
N TRP A 156 -3.84 -7.01 15.85
CA TRP A 156 -3.97 -6.51 14.49
C TRP A 156 -2.72 -5.83 13.92
N LEU A 157 -1.65 -5.68 14.70
CA LEU A 157 -0.48 -4.87 14.33
C LEU A 157 0.16 -5.32 13.02
N GLU A 158 0.47 -6.60 12.89
CA GLU A 158 1.12 -7.15 11.70
C GLU A 158 0.29 -6.91 10.45
N ALA A 159 -1.03 -7.08 10.54
CA ALA A 159 -1.94 -6.81 9.44
C ALA A 159 -1.95 -5.32 9.08
N ALA A 160 -2.08 -4.43 10.07
CA ALA A 160 -2.05 -2.98 9.83
C ALA A 160 -0.70 -2.52 9.25
N VAL A 161 0.43 -3.11 9.68
CA VAL A 161 1.74 -2.83 9.09
C VAL A 161 1.82 -3.29 7.64
N VAL A 162 1.29 -4.47 7.29
CA VAL A 162 1.26 -4.94 5.90
C VAL A 162 0.47 -3.98 5.01
N PHE A 163 -0.73 -3.56 5.45
CA PHE A 163 -1.53 -2.57 4.74
C PHE A 163 -0.80 -1.24 4.61
N TRP A 164 -0.38 -0.65 5.73
CA TRP A 164 0.31 0.65 5.73
C TRP A 164 1.57 0.64 4.85
N ALA A 165 2.39 -0.40 4.97
CA ALA A 165 3.64 -0.52 4.22
C ALA A 165 3.38 -0.58 2.72
N THR A 166 2.37 -1.34 2.30
CA THR A 166 2.00 -1.44 0.89
C THR A 166 1.54 -0.09 0.36
N GLU A 167 0.56 0.53 1.03
CA GLU A 167 0.02 1.83 0.60
C GLU A 167 1.10 2.91 0.59
N LYS A 168 2.03 2.87 1.55
CA LYS A 168 3.16 3.79 1.62
C LYS A 168 4.15 3.59 0.48
N CYS A 169 4.51 2.34 0.15
CA CYS A 169 5.38 2.06 -1.00
C CYS A 169 4.73 2.51 -2.30
N TYR A 170 3.43 2.21 -2.48
CA TYR A 170 2.67 2.60 -3.67
C TYR A 170 2.58 4.13 -3.82
N LEU A 171 2.23 4.84 -2.74
CA LEU A 171 2.19 6.30 -2.71
C LEU A 171 3.53 6.92 -3.09
N ASP A 172 4.62 6.48 -2.46
CA ASP A 172 5.94 7.08 -2.69
C ASP A 172 6.49 6.74 -4.09
N ALA A 173 6.20 5.53 -4.59
CA ALA A 173 6.52 5.12 -5.96
C ALA A 173 5.87 6.04 -7.01
N TRP A 174 4.55 6.25 -6.90
CA TRP A 174 3.80 7.07 -7.85
C TRP A 174 4.00 8.57 -7.65
N SER A 175 4.19 9.03 -6.42
CA SER A 175 4.60 10.42 -6.14
C SER A 175 5.97 10.72 -6.73
N GLY A 176 6.92 9.77 -6.66
CA GLY A 176 8.21 9.87 -7.32
C GLY A 176 8.09 9.91 -8.85
N ALA A 177 7.20 9.11 -9.44
CA ALA A 177 6.90 9.17 -10.87
C ALA A 177 6.28 10.51 -11.28
N ALA A 178 5.32 11.02 -10.50
CA ALA A 178 4.67 12.31 -10.70
C ALA A 178 5.67 13.48 -10.60
N ALA A 179 6.56 13.48 -9.62
CA ALA A 179 7.58 14.51 -9.48
C ALA A 179 8.49 14.61 -10.73
N ARG A 180 8.83 13.46 -11.35
CA ARG A 180 9.61 13.42 -12.59
C ARG A 180 8.87 14.02 -13.79
N LEU A 181 7.53 13.97 -13.80
CA LEU A 181 6.72 14.65 -14.80
C LEU A 181 6.85 16.18 -14.68
N SER A 182 6.83 16.69 -13.44
CA SER A 182 6.89 18.12 -13.17
C SER A 182 8.27 18.73 -13.39
N THR A 183 9.36 17.98 -13.17
CA THR A 183 10.74 18.48 -13.35
C THR A 183 11.24 18.46 -14.80
N ALA A 184 10.51 17.85 -15.72
CA ALA A 184 10.84 17.81 -17.14
C ALA A 184 10.46 19.14 -17.82
N ASP A 185 11.07 20.25 -17.39
CA ASP A 185 10.89 21.56 -18.01
C ASP A 185 11.41 21.56 -19.45
N GLY A 186 10.50 21.82 -20.41
CA GLY A 186 10.81 22.43 -21.72
C GLY A 186 11.21 21.55 -22.90
N ALA A 187 11.62 20.29 -22.72
CA ALA A 187 12.14 19.48 -23.86
C ALA A 187 11.23 18.34 -24.34
N SER A 188 10.26 17.89 -23.53
CA SER A 188 9.28 16.88 -23.96
C SER A 188 8.19 16.65 -22.89
N GLN A 189 7.32 17.63 -22.68
CA GLN A 189 5.89 17.28 -22.64
C GLN A 189 5.52 16.85 -24.06
N GLY A 190 6.06 15.70 -24.51
CA GLY A 190 5.50 15.03 -25.66
C GLY A 190 4.04 14.83 -25.34
N ASP A 191 3.17 15.22 -26.26
CA ASP A 191 1.73 15.03 -26.11
C ASP A 191 1.50 13.62 -25.60
N ALA A 192 0.76 13.46 -24.50
CA ALA A 192 0.48 12.13 -23.95
C ALA A 192 -0.24 11.23 -24.98
N ASP A 193 -0.77 11.80 -26.07
CA ASP A 193 -1.20 11.08 -27.26
C ASP A 193 -0.08 10.29 -27.98
N THR A 194 1.19 10.64 -27.75
CA THR A 194 2.38 9.97 -28.30
C THR A 194 2.99 8.93 -27.37
N ASP A 195 2.41 8.73 -26.17
CA ASP A 195 2.90 7.72 -25.24
C ASP A 195 2.70 6.32 -25.81
N ALA A 196 3.61 5.42 -25.46
CA ALA A 196 3.55 4.03 -25.87
C ALA A 196 2.32 3.27 -25.30
N ASP A 197 1.68 3.82 -24.28
CA ASP A 197 0.41 3.34 -23.72
C ASP A 197 -0.81 4.18 -24.17
N GLY A 198 -0.60 5.19 -25.01
CA GLY A 198 -1.63 6.15 -25.44
C GLY A 198 -1.98 7.23 -24.42
N GLY A 199 -1.22 7.36 -23.35
CA GLY A 199 -1.34 8.38 -22.32
C GLY A 199 -1.97 7.88 -21.03
N ALA A 200 -2.26 6.58 -20.92
CA ALA A 200 -3.00 5.99 -19.81
C ALA A 200 -2.31 6.25 -18.47
N LEU A 201 -0.99 6.00 -18.38
CA LEU A 201 -0.25 6.22 -17.14
C LEU A 201 -0.25 7.70 -16.73
N ARG A 202 0.18 8.59 -17.64
CA ARG A 202 0.42 10.00 -17.30
C ARG A 202 -0.88 10.80 -17.10
N ARG A 203 -1.97 10.46 -17.79
CA ARG A 203 -3.24 11.20 -17.71
C ARG A 203 -4.18 10.70 -16.63
N GLU A 204 -4.21 9.40 -16.37
CA GLU A 204 -5.26 8.79 -15.53
C GLU A 204 -4.66 8.22 -14.24
N PHE A 205 -3.69 7.32 -14.37
CA PHE A 205 -3.21 6.50 -13.26
C PHE A 205 -2.27 7.24 -12.30
N VAL A 206 -1.22 7.90 -12.81
CA VAL A 206 -0.25 8.63 -11.98
C VAL A 206 -0.92 9.71 -11.13
N PRO A 207 -1.84 10.55 -11.65
CA PRO A 207 -2.53 11.55 -10.84
C PRO A 207 -3.41 10.95 -9.72
N ASN A 208 -4.03 9.79 -9.97
CA ASN A 208 -4.86 9.10 -8.98
C ASN A 208 -4.03 8.66 -7.75
N TRP A 209 -2.91 7.98 -8.00
CA TRP A 209 -2.06 7.39 -6.97
C TRP A 209 -1.03 8.32 -6.34
N SER A 210 -0.90 9.55 -6.84
CA SER A 210 -0.06 10.60 -6.23
C SER A 210 -0.90 11.72 -5.60
N SER A 211 -2.21 11.50 -5.45
CA SER A 211 -3.14 12.50 -4.95
C SER A 211 -2.94 12.79 -3.46
N GLY A 212 -3.24 14.03 -3.06
CA GLY A 212 -3.20 14.43 -1.65
C GLY A 212 -4.23 13.69 -0.79
N GLU A 213 -5.33 13.24 -1.39
CA GLU A 213 -6.32 12.39 -0.70
C GLU A 213 -5.74 11.02 -0.35
N PHE A 214 -5.03 10.39 -1.30
CA PHE A 214 -4.37 9.13 -1.03
C PHE A 214 -3.26 9.27 0.03
N ALA A 215 -2.47 10.34 -0.02
CA ALA A 215 -1.47 10.63 1.01
C ALA A 215 -2.09 10.71 2.43
N GLN A 216 -3.20 11.44 2.58
CA GLN A 216 -3.92 11.55 3.85
C GLN A 216 -4.49 10.20 4.32
N PHE A 217 -4.94 9.36 3.39
CA PHE A 217 -5.42 8.01 3.68
C PHE A 217 -4.30 7.12 4.25
N VAL A 218 -3.09 7.18 3.68
CA VAL A 218 -1.91 6.46 4.19
C VAL A 218 -1.48 6.98 5.55
N ASP A 219 -1.38 8.31 5.70
CA ASP A 219 -0.97 8.96 6.95
C ASP A 219 -1.91 8.61 8.11
N ARG A 220 -3.22 8.49 7.84
CA ARG A 220 -4.22 8.10 8.86
C ARG A 220 -3.93 6.72 9.45
N LEU A 221 -3.58 5.73 8.62
CA LEU A 221 -3.23 4.41 9.13
C LEU A 221 -1.92 4.43 9.91
N GLY A 222 -0.94 5.20 9.44
CA GLY A 222 0.32 5.37 10.15
C GLY A 222 0.12 5.93 11.56
N GLU A 223 -0.75 6.94 11.69
CA GLU A 223 -1.08 7.53 12.99
C GLU A 223 -1.87 6.57 13.89
N ILE A 224 -2.78 5.75 13.34
CA ILE A 224 -3.47 4.70 14.12
C ILE A 224 -2.46 3.71 14.73
N ILE A 225 -1.50 3.24 13.93
CA ILE A 225 -0.44 2.32 14.37
C ILE A 225 0.41 2.99 15.46
N ASP A 226 0.89 4.20 15.20
CA ASP A 226 1.79 4.91 16.10
C ASP A 226 1.11 5.29 17.42
N SER A 227 -0.13 5.76 17.39
CA SER A 227 -0.89 6.08 18.60
C SER A 227 -1.18 4.84 19.44
N ALA A 228 -1.48 3.69 18.81
CA ALA A 228 -1.63 2.43 19.52
C ALA A 228 -0.32 1.97 20.17
N ALA A 229 0.79 2.02 19.44
CA ALA A 229 2.11 1.65 19.96
C ALA A 229 2.53 2.55 21.13
N ARG A 230 2.37 3.87 21.01
CA ARG A 230 2.61 4.84 22.10
C ARG A 230 1.73 4.56 23.31
N ARG A 231 0.47 4.18 23.11
CA ARG A 231 -0.45 3.83 24.20
C ARG A 231 0.03 2.58 24.94
N GLU A 232 0.42 1.52 24.23
CA GLU A 232 0.91 0.29 24.84
C GLU A 232 2.18 0.51 25.67
N VAL A 233 3.12 1.32 25.16
CA VAL A 233 4.34 1.71 25.88
C VAL A 233 4.00 2.52 27.14
N ARG A 234 3.09 3.49 27.04
CA ARG A 234 2.66 4.32 28.18
C ARG A 234 1.98 3.51 29.28
N LEU A 235 1.14 2.54 28.92
CA LEU A 235 0.42 1.70 29.88
C LEU A 235 1.37 0.79 30.68
N ARG A 236 2.60 0.56 30.20
CA ARG A 236 3.58 -0.36 30.80
C ARG A 236 4.90 0.34 31.07
N GLN A 237 4.86 1.42 31.85
CA GLN A 237 6.03 2.27 32.13
C GLN A 237 7.29 1.48 32.55
N ALA A 238 7.14 0.43 33.38
CA ALA A 238 8.26 -0.39 33.84
C ALA A 238 8.90 -1.27 32.75
N GLU A 239 8.15 -1.60 31.69
CA GLU A 239 8.56 -2.48 30.59
C GLU A 239 8.55 -1.75 29.23
N GLY A 240 8.48 -0.42 29.24
CA GLY A 240 8.18 0.37 28.05
C GLY A 240 9.16 0.14 26.89
N GLU A 241 10.46 0.00 27.19
CA GLU A 241 11.46 -0.28 26.15
C GLU A 241 11.33 -1.72 25.62
N ALA A 242 11.04 -2.71 26.47
CA ALA A 242 10.82 -4.09 26.03
C ALA A 242 9.59 -4.20 25.11
N VAL A 243 8.50 -3.50 25.47
CA VAL A 243 7.30 -3.40 24.62
C VAL A 243 7.62 -2.74 23.28
N LYS A 244 8.42 -1.65 23.29
CA LYS A 244 8.83 -0.97 22.07
C LYS A 244 9.63 -1.88 21.15
N VAL A 245 10.60 -2.63 21.69
CA VAL A 245 11.41 -3.60 20.93
C VAL A 245 10.53 -4.72 20.36
N GLU A 246 9.63 -5.29 21.18
CA GLU A 246 8.68 -6.33 20.73
C GLU A 246 7.84 -5.88 19.52
N LEU A 247 7.25 -4.69 19.61
CA LEU A 247 6.42 -4.13 18.53
C LEU A 247 7.26 -3.82 17.28
N LEU A 248 8.47 -3.30 17.48
CA LEU A 248 9.39 -2.98 16.38
C LEU A 248 9.83 -4.23 15.62
N ASP A 249 10.25 -5.28 16.32
CA ASP A 249 10.70 -6.53 15.69
C ASP A 249 9.60 -7.18 14.83
N ARG A 250 8.37 -7.21 15.36
CA ARG A 250 7.20 -7.73 14.64
C ARG A 250 6.85 -6.89 13.41
N ALA A 251 6.93 -5.56 13.55
CA ALA A 251 6.68 -4.64 12.43
C ALA A 251 7.77 -4.74 11.35
N LEU A 252 9.05 -4.82 11.74
CA LEU A 252 10.19 -4.97 10.83
C LEU A 252 10.10 -6.25 10.01
N ALA A 253 9.70 -7.36 10.63
CA ALA A 253 9.52 -8.62 9.93
C ALA A 253 8.49 -8.51 8.80
N LYS A 254 7.40 -7.76 9.01
CA LYS A 254 6.38 -7.51 7.98
C LYS A 254 6.82 -6.48 6.96
N TRP A 255 7.47 -5.43 7.39
CA TRP A 255 8.07 -4.42 6.52
C TRP A 255 9.00 -5.05 5.47
N GLN A 256 9.94 -5.90 5.89
CA GLN A 256 10.86 -6.59 4.98
C GLN A 256 10.15 -7.48 3.95
N GLN A 257 9.08 -8.18 4.37
CA GLN A 257 8.29 -9.02 3.47
C GLN A 257 7.54 -8.18 2.43
N VAL A 258 7.00 -7.02 2.83
CA VAL A 258 6.34 -6.10 1.91
C VAL A 258 7.34 -5.48 0.93
N LEU A 259 8.50 -5.01 1.39
CA LEU A 259 9.53 -4.47 0.50
C LEU A 259 9.95 -5.46 -0.59
N ALA A 260 10.15 -6.73 -0.21
CA ALA A 260 10.49 -7.78 -1.17
C ALA A 260 9.33 -8.10 -2.13
N ALA A 261 8.08 -7.99 -1.67
CA ALA A 261 6.91 -8.18 -2.53
C ALA A 261 6.78 -7.02 -3.54
N GLU A 262 6.92 -5.78 -3.08
CA GLU A 262 6.88 -4.55 -3.90
C GLU A 262 7.99 -4.52 -4.96
N GLU A 263 9.24 -4.78 -4.56
CA GLU A 263 10.36 -4.84 -5.50
C GLU A 263 10.10 -5.86 -6.62
N ALA A 264 9.56 -7.02 -6.28
CA ALA A 264 9.22 -8.09 -7.21
C ALA A 264 7.88 -7.87 -7.96
N PHE A 265 7.14 -6.82 -7.64
CA PHE A 265 5.86 -6.49 -8.28
C PHE A 265 6.05 -5.64 -9.54
N TRP A 266 7.13 -4.88 -9.63
CA TRP A 266 7.41 -4.08 -10.82
C TRP A 266 7.89 -4.95 -11.98
N PRO A 267 7.35 -4.77 -13.20
CA PRO A 267 7.82 -5.50 -14.37
C PRO A 267 9.31 -5.23 -14.63
N ALA A 268 10.06 -6.29 -14.96
CA ALA A 268 11.43 -6.14 -15.38
C ALA A 268 11.48 -5.28 -16.65
N MET A 269 12.18 -4.15 -16.57
CA MET A 269 12.45 -3.27 -17.69
C MET A 269 13.92 -2.92 -17.68
N GLU A 270 14.53 -2.82 -18.87
CA GLU A 270 15.93 -2.42 -18.99
C GLU A 270 16.13 -1.02 -18.36
N ALA A 271 16.85 -0.99 -17.23
CA ALA A 271 17.54 0.22 -16.78
C ALA A 271 18.55 0.54 -17.88
N ARG A 272 18.41 1.69 -18.53
CA ARG A 272 19.30 2.03 -19.65
C ARG A 272 20.76 2.12 -19.12
N PRO A 273 21.78 1.74 -19.89
CA PRO A 273 23.14 2.24 -19.70
C PRO A 273 23.20 3.77 -19.77
#